data_AF-A0A974UV55-F1
#
_entry.id   AF-A0A974UV55-F1
#
_cell.length_a   1.000
_cell.length_b   1.000
_cell.length_c   1.000
_cell.angle_alpha   90.00
_cell.angle_beta   90.00
_cell.angle_gamma   90.00
#
_symmetry.space_group_name_H-M   'P 1'
#
loop_
_entity.id
_entity.type
_entity.pdbx_description
1 polymer ?
#
loop_
_entity_poly.entity_id
_entity_poly.type
_entity_poly.pdbx_seq_one_letter_code
_entity_poly.pdbx_strand_id
1 'polypeptide(L)'
;MSFERADFTEADEILDRVGKTTGGIRAVLTQLESTVEQDVAGWTPEAQARYWAAKRVWTAALERMPDCVERARDAFREISGSCESPGGEACGLCP
;
A
#
# COMPACT_ATOMS: atom_id res chain seq x y z
N MET A 1 -14.80 26.65 11.19
CA MET A 1 -15.00 25.65 10.13
C MET A 1 -13.84 24.69 10.25
N SER A 2 -14.11 23.41 10.52
CA SER A 2 -13.12 22.42 11.00
C SER A 2 -13.06 21.16 10.11
N PHE A 3 -13.70 21.23 8.92
CA PHE A 3 -13.90 20.09 8.03
C PHE A 3 -12.58 19.61 7.42
N GLU A 4 -11.71 20.54 7.02
CA GLU A 4 -10.44 20.22 6.34
C GLU A 4 -9.49 19.39 7.23
N ARG A 5 -9.34 19.73 8.53
CA ARG A 5 -8.49 18.94 9.45
C ARG A 5 -9.07 17.55 9.78
N ALA A 6 -10.40 17.41 9.77
CA ALA A 6 -11.04 16.12 10.01
C ALA A 6 -10.79 15.16 8.83
N ASP A 7 -10.87 15.67 7.60
CA ASP A 7 -10.66 14.88 6.38
C ASP A 7 -9.22 14.35 6.27
N PHE A 8 -8.21 15.15 6.67
CA PHE A 8 -6.80 14.69 6.66
C PHE A 8 -6.51 13.64 7.74
N THR A 9 -7.17 13.73 8.89
CA THR A 9 -7.03 12.73 9.96
C THR A 9 -7.63 11.40 9.52
N GLU A 10 -8.81 11.43 8.90
CA GLU A 10 -9.46 10.24 8.34
C GLU A 10 -8.63 9.61 7.21
N ALA A 11 -8.06 10.43 6.32
CA ALA A 11 -7.18 9.95 5.26
C ALA A 11 -5.94 9.23 5.80
N ASP A 12 -5.29 9.76 6.85
CA ASP A 12 -4.12 9.13 7.47
C ASP A 12 -4.48 7.79 8.15
N GLU A 13 -5.63 7.73 8.83
CA GLU A 13 -6.14 6.48 9.42
C GLU A 13 -6.42 5.41 8.36
N ILE A 14 -6.99 5.80 7.22
CA ILE A 14 -7.22 4.89 6.09
C ILE A 14 -5.88 4.39 5.54
N LEU A 15 -4.91 5.27 5.34
CA LEU A 15 -3.58 4.89 4.84
C LEU A 15 -2.84 3.97 5.82
N ASP A 16 -2.95 4.20 7.13
CA ASP A 16 -2.41 3.30 8.15
C ASP A 16 -3.09 1.92 8.13
N ARG A 17 -4.42 1.89 7.95
CA ARG A 17 -5.15 0.62 7.78
C ARG A 17 -4.70 -0.11 6.52
N VAL A 18 -4.53 0.57 5.39
CA VAL A 18 -4.04 -0.03 4.14
C VAL A 18 -2.61 -0.56 4.31
N GLY A 19 -1.75 0.17 5.01
CA GLY A 19 -0.39 -0.29 5.37
C GLY A 19 -0.43 -1.57 6.20
N LYS A 20 -1.25 -1.61 7.27
CA LYS A 20 -1.46 -2.80 8.10
C LYS A 20 -2.03 -3.98 7.30
N THR A 21 -3.02 -3.74 6.44
CA THR A 21 -3.59 -4.77 5.56
C THR A 21 -2.54 -5.32 4.61
N THR A 22 -1.70 -4.46 4.02
CA THR A 22 -0.60 -4.88 3.14
C THR A 22 0.40 -5.77 3.88
N GLY A 23 0.76 -5.41 5.11
CA GLY A 23 1.59 -6.25 5.98
C GLY A 23 0.93 -7.59 6.32
N GLY A 24 -0.37 -7.58 6.62
CA GLY A 24 -1.16 -8.79 6.89
C GLY A 24 -1.24 -9.72 5.69
N ILE A 25 -1.45 -9.17 4.48
CA ILE A 25 -1.40 -9.94 3.23
C ILE A 25 -0.03 -10.61 3.12
N ARG A 26 1.08 -9.87 3.26
CA ARG A 26 2.43 -10.45 3.21
C ARG A 26 2.60 -11.62 4.18
N ALA A 27 2.11 -11.51 5.41
CA ALA A 27 2.20 -12.57 6.41
C ALA A 27 1.41 -13.84 6.01
N VAL A 28 0.16 -13.69 5.58
CA VAL A 28 -0.67 -14.81 5.09
C VAL A 28 0.02 -15.51 3.91
N LEU A 29 0.63 -14.72 3.04
CA LEU A 29 1.31 -15.19 1.86
C LEU A 29 2.60 -15.95 2.16
N THR A 30 3.43 -15.46 3.09
CA THR A 30 4.59 -16.21 3.60
C THR A 30 4.18 -17.53 4.27
N GLN A 31 3.07 -17.53 5.01
CA GLN A 31 2.55 -18.75 5.62
C GLN A 31 2.08 -19.76 4.56
N LEU A 32 1.37 -19.28 3.52
CA LEU A 32 0.93 -20.10 2.39
C LEU A 32 2.12 -20.69 1.64
N GLU A 33 3.15 -19.89 1.33
CA GLU A 33 4.40 -20.36 0.70
C GLU A 33 5.07 -21.44 1.55
N SER A 34 5.17 -21.23 2.86
CA SER A 34 5.80 -22.21 3.76
C SER A 34 5.09 -23.56 3.77
N THR A 35 3.77 -23.58 3.61
CA THR A 35 2.99 -24.82 3.51
C THR A 35 3.06 -25.42 2.11
N VAL A 36 2.82 -24.61 1.08
CA VAL A 36 2.72 -25.08 -0.31
C VAL A 36 4.07 -25.55 -0.85
N GLU A 37 5.18 -24.89 -0.51
CA GLU A 37 6.51 -25.24 -1.01
C GLU A 37 6.98 -26.62 -0.53
N GLN A 38 6.45 -27.12 0.59
CA GLN A 38 6.69 -28.50 1.04
C GLN A 38 6.10 -29.52 0.07
N ASP A 39 4.97 -29.19 -0.55
CA ASP A 39 4.24 -30.08 -1.45
C ASP A 39 4.57 -29.85 -2.93
N VAL A 40 5.11 -28.68 -3.29
CA VAL A 40 5.46 -28.31 -4.68
C VAL A 40 6.39 -29.32 -5.34
N ALA A 41 7.31 -29.93 -4.59
CA ALA A 41 8.21 -30.96 -5.12
C ALA A 41 7.46 -32.20 -5.64
N GLY A 42 6.26 -32.48 -5.11
CA GLY A 42 5.40 -33.58 -5.54
C GLY A 42 4.47 -33.25 -6.70
N TRP A 43 4.43 -32.00 -7.16
CA TRP A 43 3.52 -31.56 -8.24
C TRP A 43 4.09 -31.88 -9.62
N THR A 44 3.24 -31.86 -10.64
CA THR A 44 3.70 -31.99 -12.03
C THR A 44 4.58 -30.79 -12.43
N PRO A 45 5.53 -30.97 -13.37
CA PRO A 45 6.40 -29.89 -13.82
C PRO A 45 5.65 -28.63 -14.29
N GLU A 46 4.50 -28.80 -14.95
CA GLU A 46 3.66 -27.68 -15.42
C GLU A 46 3.04 -26.91 -14.25
N ALA A 47 2.58 -27.63 -13.22
CA ALA A 47 2.01 -27.02 -12.02
C ALA A 47 3.09 -26.28 -11.21
N GLN A 48 4.28 -26.85 -11.09
CA GLN A 48 5.44 -26.18 -10.49
C GLN A 48 5.79 -24.89 -11.23
N ALA A 49 5.91 -24.95 -12.57
CA ALA A 49 6.23 -23.78 -13.38
C ALA A 49 5.18 -22.67 -13.23
N ARG A 50 3.89 -23.04 -13.19
CA ARG A 50 2.78 -22.09 -12.97
C ARG A 50 2.83 -21.46 -11.59
N TYR A 51 3.13 -22.25 -10.55
CA TYR A 51 3.32 -21.76 -9.19
C TYR A 51 4.46 -20.74 -9.11
N TRP A 52 5.64 -21.07 -9.62
CA TRP A 52 6.80 -20.16 -9.61
C TRP A 52 6.57 -18.89 -10.43
N ALA A 53 5.80 -18.97 -11.52
CA ALA A 53 5.39 -17.78 -12.27
C ALA A 53 4.45 -16.89 -11.44
N ALA A 54 3.43 -17.47 -10.82
CA ALA A 54 2.50 -16.73 -9.96
C ALA A 54 3.22 -16.11 -8.74
N LYS A 55 4.12 -16.86 -8.10
CA LYS A 55 4.97 -16.38 -7.00
C LYS A 55 5.88 -15.22 -7.43
N ARG A 56 6.35 -15.14 -8.67
CA ARG A 56 7.12 -13.94 -9.07
C ARG A 56 6.23 -12.70 -9.18
N VAL A 57 5.06 -12.85 -9.79
CA VAL A 57 4.12 -11.74 -9.99
C VAL A 57 3.62 -11.19 -8.67
N TRP A 58 3.27 -12.07 -7.72
CA TRP A 58 2.73 -11.63 -6.44
C TRP A 58 3.77 -10.93 -5.57
N THR A 59 5.05 -11.32 -5.65
CA THR A 59 6.12 -10.82 -4.78
C THR A 59 6.43 -9.41 -5.23
N ALA A 60 6.53 -9.20 -6.55
CA ALA A 60 6.63 -7.88 -7.14
C ALA A 60 5.42 -6.99 -6.76
N ALA A 61 4.20 -7.53 -6.68
CA ALA A 61 3.05 -6.75 -6.23
C ALA A 61 3.16 -6.34 -4.75
N LEU A 62 3.56 -7.26 -3.88
CA LEU A 62 3.74 -7.00 -2.44
C LEU A 62 4.87 -6.03 -2.13
N GLU A 63 5.93 -6.03 -2.93
CA GLU A 63 7.02 -5.05 -2.83
C GLU A 63 6.55 -3.65 -3.19
N ARG A 64 5.65 -3.53 -4.18
CA ARG A 64 5.12 -2.23 -4.64
C ARG A 64 4.03 -1.65 -3.74
N MET A 65 3.26 -2.48 -3.04
CA MET A 65 2.12 -2.01 -2.23
C MET A 65 2.54 -1.02 -1.12
N PRO A 66 3.58 -1.28 -0.31
CA PRO A 66 4.06 -0.31 0.68
C PRO A 66 4.49 1.01 0.04
N ASP A 67 5.26 0.95 -1.06
CA ASP A 67 5.70 2.16 -1.77
C ASP A 67 4.52 3.01 -2.27
N CYS A 68 3.45 2.36 -2.74
CA CYS A 68 2.23 3.07 -3.15
C CYS A 68 1.54 3.76 -1.96
N VAL A 69 1.52 3.13 -0.79
CA VAL A 69 0.94 3.70 0.44
C VAL A 69 1.77 4.88 0.93
N GLU A 70 3.11 4.76 0.93
CA GLU A 70 3.99 5.85 1.33
C GLU A 70 3.92 7.03 0.37
N ARG A 71 3.88 6.79 -0.95
CA ARG A 71 3.66 7.87 -1.93
C ARG A 71 2.32 8.58 -1.74
N ALA A 72 1.27 7.84 -1.39
CA ALA A 72 -0.02 8.45 -1.07
C ALA A 72 0.09 9.32 0.19
N ARG A 73 0.75 8.83 1.25
CA ARG A 73 1.03 9.61 2.46
C ARG A 73 1.80 10.90 2.18
N ASP A 74 2.84 10.83 1.36
CA ASP A 74 3.64 12.00 1.00
C ASP A 74 2.82 13.03 0.22
N ALA A 75 2.01 12.60 -0.75
CA ALA A 75 1.10 13.49 -1.47
C ALA A 75 0.07 14.14 -0.54
N PHE A 76 -0.49 13.39 0.41
CA PHE A 76 -1.41 13.95 1.41
C PHE A 76 -0.72 14.97 2.34
N ARG A 77 0.53 14.71 2.74
CA ARG A 77 1.33 15.64 3.56
C ARG A 77 1.67 16.92 2.80
N GLU A 78 1.93 16.83 1.51
CA GLU A 78 2.18 18.00 0.66
C GLU A 78 0.93 18.90 0.55
N ILE A 79 -0.25 18.30 0.36
CA ILE A 79 -1.53 19.02 0.31
C ILE A 79 -1.82 19.69 1.66
N SER A 80 -1.67 18.97 2.78
CA SER A 80 -1.96 19.52 4.10
C SER A 80 -0.96 20.60 4.52
N GLY A 81 0.34 20.42 4.24
CA GLY A 81 1.37 21.41 4.51
C GLY A 81 1.25 22.68 3.65
N SER A 82 0.72 22.57 2.43
CA SER A 82 0.43 23.72 1.57
C SER A 82 -0.71 24.58 2.11
N CYS A 83 -1.65 24.00 2.87
CA CYS A 83 -2.72 24.74 3.55
C CYS A 83 -2.24 25.47 4.82
N GLU A 84 -1.10 25.08 5.39
CA GLU A 84 -0.60 25.63 6.67
C GLU A 84 0.41 26.78 6.50
N SER A 85 0.72 27.23 5.27
CA SER A 85 1.59 28.38 5.06
C SER A 85 0.99 29.67 5.63
N PRO A 86 1.59 30.27 6.67
CA PRO A 86 1.15 31.55 7.22
C PRO A 86 1.85 32.66 6.42
N GLY A 87 1.32 32.94 5.24
CA GLY A 87 1.78 34.02 4.38
C GLY A 87 0.65 34.46 3.47
N GLY A 88 -0.12 35.46 3.93
CA GLY A 88 -1.28 35.97 3.22
C GLY A 88 -0.90 36.55 1.86
N GLU A 89 -1.32 35.89 0.79
CA GLU A 89 -1.98 36.50 -0.37
C GLU A 89 -2.40 35.36 -1.30
N ALA A 90 -3.73 35.22 -1.46
CA ALA A 90 -4.41 34.48 -2.51
C ALA A 90 -4.03 33.00 -2.72
N CYS A 91 -4.66 32.10 -1.95
CA CYS A 91 -5.18 30.85 -2.54
C CYS A 91 -6.40 31.20 -3.42
N GLY A 92 -6.18 32.00 -4.46
CA GLY A 92 -7.06 32.13 -5.59
C GLY A 92 -6.43 31.34 -6.70
N LEU A 93 -6.74 30.04 -6.79
CA LEU A 93 -6.65 29.16 -7.97
C LEU A 93 -6.74 27.69 -7.53
N CYS A 94 -7.96 27.25 -7.24
CA CYS A 94 -8.38 25.90 -7.59
C CYS A 94 -9.46 26.07 -8.69
N PRO A 95 -9.32 25.45 -9.88
CA PRO A 95 -10.47 25.30 -10.78
C PRO A 95 -11.56 24.41 -10.19
#